data_AF-A0A847S853-F1
#
_entry.id   AF-A0A847S853-F1
#
_cell.length_a   1.000
_cell.length_b   1.000
_cell.length_c   1.000
_cell.angle_alpha   90.00
_cell.angle_beta   90.00
_cell.angle_gamma   90.00
#
_symmetry.space_group_name_H-M   'P 1'
#
loop_
_entity.id
_entity.type
_entity.pdbx_description
1 polymer ?
#
loop_
_entity_poly.entity_id
_entity_poly.type
_entity_poly.pdbx_seq_one_letter_code
_entity_poly.pdbx_strand_id
1 'polypeptide(L)' 'MKKFEAIKPGPKPKTDEGKDDKRRRVLPETKPKHPDLKPHKHKPGESR' A
#
# COMPACT_ATOMS: atom_id res chain seq x y z
N MET A 1 33.09 -7.34 -15.07
CA MET A 1 31.63 -7.09 -15.00
C MET A 1 31.27 -6.68 -13.58
N LYS A 2 30.83 -5.43 -13.33
CA LYS A 2 30.51 -4.95 -11.99
C LYS A 2 29.05 -5.32 -11.68
N LYS A 3 28.82 -6.20 -10.70
CA LYS A 3 27.47 -6.56 -10.24
C LYS A 3 26.87 -5.35 -9.52
N PHE A 4 25.70 -4.89 -9.95
CA PHE A 4 24.95 -3.87 -9.23
C PHE A 4 24.30 -4.53 -8.01
N GLU A 5 24.72 -4.15 -6.82
CA GLU A 5 24.04 -4.50 -5.58
C GLU A 5 22.82 -3.59 -5.40
N ALA A 6 21.67 -4.16 -5.07
CA ALA A 6 20.46 -3.37 -4.81
C ALA A 6 20.68 -2.50 -3.57
N ILE A 7 20.49 -1.18 -3.70
CA ILE A 7 20.52 -0.26 -2.57
C ILE A 7 19.41 -0.67 -1.61
N LYS A 8 19.77 -0.92 -0.34
CA LYS A 8 18.79 -1.27 0.69
C LYS A 8 17.77 -0.12 0.82
N PRO A 9 16.47 -0.43 0.91
CA PRO A 9 15.45 0.59 1.08
C PRO A 9 15.72 1.38 2.37
N GLY A 10 15.50 2.69 2.30
CA GLY A 10 15.66 3.59 3.45
C GLY A 10 14.68 3.29 4.59
N PRO A 11 14.89 3.91 5.76
CA PRO A 11 14.03 3.72 6.92
C PRO A 11 12.58 4.12 6.62
N LYS A 12 11.63 3.34 7.14
CA LYS A 12 10.20 3.65 6.96
C LYS A 12 9.86 5.01 7.58
N PRO A 13 9.01 5.83 6.92
CA PRO A 13 8.51 7.07 7.50
C PRO A 13 7.85 6.84 8.86
N LYS A 14 8.07 7.77 9.78
CA LYS A 14 7.48 7.79 11.12
C LYS A 14 6.42 8.88 11.22
N THR A 15 5.47 8.73 12.14
CA THR A 15 4.56 9.79 12.56
C THR A 15 5.28 10.81 13.44
N ASP A 16 4.63 11.93 13.75
CA ASP A 16 5.15 12.96 14.67
C ASP A 16 5.44 12.40 16.08
N GLU A 17 4.76 11.32 16.47
CA GLU A 17 4.98 10.56 17.71
C GLU A 17 6.08 9.49 17.61
N GLY A 18 6.78 9.39 16.47
CA GLY A 18 7.87 8.42 16.25
C GLY A 18 7.44 6.97 15.98
N LYS A 19 6.14 6.69 15.89
CA LYS A 19 5.61 5.37 15.49
C LYS A 19 5.73 5.21 13.97
N ASP A 20 5.78 3.97 13.48
CA ASP A 20 5.70 3.71 12.03
C ASP A 20 4.44 4.38 11.46
N ASP A 21 4.58 5.14 10.37
CA ASP A 21 3.46 5.81 9.74
C ASP A 21 2.53 4.79 9.05
N LYS A 22 1.53 4.34 9.81
CA LYS A 22 0.53 3.36 9.39
C LYS A 22 -0.43 3.89 8.32
N ARG A 23 -0.41 5.20 7.99
CA ARG A 23 -1.24 5.80 6.94
C ARG A 23 -1.01 5.17 5.56
N ARG A 24 0.05 4.37 5.38
CA ARG A 24 0.45 3.81 4.08
C ARG A 24 0.07 2.37 3.82
N ARG A 25 -0.41 1.57 4.79
CA ARG A 25 -0.74 0.16 4.52
C ARG A 25 -1.78 -0.44 5.46
N VAL A 26 -2.80 -1.06 4.89
CA VAL A 26 -3.66 -2.02 5.59
C VAL A 26 -2.86 -3.30 5.80
N LEU A 27 -2.67 -3.71 7.05
CA LEU A 27 -2.00 -4.97 7.40
C LEU A 27 -2.97 -6.15 7.22
N PRO A 28 -2.49 -7.36 6.91
CA PRO A 28 -3.36 -8.55 6.82
C PRO A 28 -4.20 -8.79 8.07
N GLU A 29 -3.64 -8.55 9.25
CA GLU A 29 -4.32 -8.66 10.55
C GLU A 29 -5.43 -7.62 10.74
N THR A 30 -5.22 -6.40 10.23
CA THR A 30 -6.20 -5.32 10.34
C THR A 30 -7.18 -5.31 9.16
N LYS A 31 -6.89 -6.06 8.08
CA LYS A 31 -7.72 -6.15 6.87
C LYS A 31 -9.20 -6.44 7.16
N PRO A 32 -9.58 -7.33 8.09
CA PRO A 32 -11.00 -7.56 8.39
C PRO A 32 -11.75 -6.33 8.90
N LYS A 33 -11.06 -5.32 9.46
CA LYS A 33 -11.65 -4.05 9.90
C LYS A 33 -11.87 -3.06 8.76
N HIS A 34 -11.30 -3.32 7.59
CA HIS A 34 -11.36 -2.45 6.41
C HIS A 34 -12.09 -3.19 5.29
N PRO A 35 -13.41 -3.02 5.15
CA PRO A 35 -14.18 -3.72 4.13
C PRO A 35 -13.69 -3.33 2.73
N ASP A 36 -13.67 -4.31 1.83
CA ASP A 36 -13.37 -4.08 0.42
C ASP A 36 -14.47 -3.20 -0.21
N LEU A 37 -14.07 -2.31 -1.12
CA LEU A 37 -15.01 -1.53 -1.91
C LEU A 37 -15.84 -2.47 -2.79
N LYS A 38 -17.12 -2.14 -2.99
CA LYS A 38 -17.97 -2.89 -3.92
C LYS A 38 -17.35 -2.85 -5.32
N PRO A 39 -17.38 -3.96 -6.08
CA PRO A 39 -16.90 -3.95 -7.45
C PRO A 39 -17.66 -2.90 -8.26
N HIS A 40 -16.93 -2.05 -8.98
CA HIS A 40 -17.53 -1.09 -9.89
C HIS A 40 -18.20 -1.83 -11.04
N LYS A 41 -19.50 -1.58 -11.27
CA LYS A 41 -20.23 -2.09 -12.43
C LYS A 41 -20.23 -1.02 -13.52
N HIS A 42 -19.42 -1.21 -14.56
CA HIS A 42 -19.41 -0.32 -15.73
C HIS A 42 -20.73 -0.42 -16.49
N LYS A 43 -21.23 0.70 -17.02
CA LYS A 43 -22.34 0.64 -17.98
C LYS A 43 -21.84 0.09 -19.32
N PRO A 44 -22.72 -0.51 -20.15
CA PRO A 44 -22.35 -0.92 -21.50
C PRO A 44 -21.71 0.24 -22.28
N GLY A 45 -20.50 0.02 -22.81
CA GLY A 45 -19.75 1.03 -23.57
C GLY A 45 -18.83 1.96 -22.77
N GLU A 46 -18.83 1.91 -21.43
CA GLU A 46 -17.92 2.73 -20.59
C GLU A 46 -16.55 2.08 -20.34
N SER A 47 -16.40 0.78 -20.59
CA SER A 47 -15.12 0.08 -20.49
C SER A 47 -14.35 0.23 -21.80
N ARG A 48 -13.64 1.35 -21.98
CA ARG A 48 -12.71 1.53 -23.09
C ARG A 48 -11.33 1.90 -22.56
#